data_AF-A0A1Y3X8Y4-F1
#
_entry.id   AF-A0A1Y3X8Y4-F1
#
_cell.length_a   1.000
_cell.length_b   1.000
_cell.length_c   1.000
_cell.angle_alpha   90.00
_cell.angle_beta   90.00
_cell.angle_gamma   90.00
#
_symmetry.space_group_name_H-M   'P 1'
#
loop_
_entity.id
_entity.type
_entity.pdbx_description
1 polymer ?
#
loop_
_entity_poly.entity_id
_entity_poly.type
_entity_poly.pdbx_seq_one_letter_code
_entity_poly.pdbx_strand_id
1 'polypeptide(L)' 'MWKFLMDKGQKSNIDALKEYVYDLIKMTTQKDAGQRRVKSNISWDELDMVIMSIVIEATALVLSGDLDGVKKEESDER' A
#
# COMPACT_ATOMS: atom_id res chain seq x y z
N MET A 1 4.56 -5.27 -21.40
CA MET A 1 3.73 -4.17 -20.86
C MET A 1 2.34 -4.64 -20.41
N TRP A 2 1.56 -5.39 -21.20
CA TRP A 2 0.17 -5.75 -20.82
C TRP A 2 -0.03 -6.96 -19.89
N LYS A 3 0.94 -7.87 -19.74
CA LYS A 3 0.80 -9.03 -18.84
C LYS A 3 0.62 -8.63 -17.37
N PHE A 4 1.16 -7.47 -16.98
CA PHE A 4 1.02 -6.95 -15.61
C PHE A 4 -0.43 -6.64 -15.24
N LEU A 5 -1.19 -6.10 -16.20
CA LEU A 5 -2.58 -5.67 -16.00
C LEU A 5 -3.61 -6.77 -16.31
N MET A 6 -3.17 -8.01 -16.51
CA MET A 6 -4.09 -9.13 -16.74
C MET A 6 -4.60 -9.70 -15.43
N ASP A 7 -5.90 -10.01 -15.40
CA ASP A 7 -6.55 -10.68 -14.28
C ASP A 7 -5.89 -12.04 -13.97
N LYS A 8 -5.73 -12.33 -12.68
CA LYS A 8 -4.99 -13.47 -12.11
C LYS A 8 -3.54 -13.60 -12.56
N GLY A 9 -2.98 -12.54 -13.14
CA GLY A 9 -1.60 -12.47 -13.62
C GLY A 9 -0.61 -11.98 -12.58
N GLN A 10 -1.09 -11.45 -11.45
CA GLN A 10 -0.29 -10.88 -10.37
C GLN A 10 -0.36 -11.71 -9.10
N LYS A 11 0.69 -11.62 -8.29
CA LYS A 11 0.71 -12.13 -6.92
C LYS A 11 0.62 -10.94 -5.98
N SER A 12 -0.34 -10.96 -5.06
CA SER A 12 -0.47 -9.89 -4.07
C SER A 12 0.70 -9.93 -3.08
N ASN A 13 1.10 -8.74 -2.63
CA ASN A 13 2.01 -8.57 -1.49
C ASN A 13 1.36 -7.67 -0.44
N ILE A 14 0.48 -8.28 0.36
CA ILE A 14 -0.32 -7.59 1.36
C ILE A 14 0.56 -6.92 2.43
N ASP A 15 1.67 -7.54 2.80
CA ASP A 15 2.57 -6.99 3.82
C ASP A 15 3.27 -5.72 3.31
N ALA A 16 3.76 -5.71 2.07
CA ALA A 16 4.32 -4.51 1.47
C ALA A 16 3.28 -3.40 1.29
N LEU A 17 2.05 -3.74 0.88
CA LEU A 17 0.97 -2.78 0.79
C LEU A 17 0.70 -2.11 2.16
N LYS A 18 0.66 -2.89 3.24
CA LYS A 18 0.49 -2.36 4.60
C LYS A 18 1.66 -1.46 5.00
N GLU A 19 2.88 -1.89 4.73
CA GLU A 19 4.10 -1.12 5.05
C GLU A 19 4.04 0.27 4.41
N TYR A 20 3.79 0.34 3.10
CA TYR A 20 3.72 1.64 2.40
C TYR A 20 2.55 2.50 2.86
N VAL A 21 1.40 1.91 3.21
CA VAL A 21 0.28 2.65 3.79
C VAL A 21 0.66 3.22 5.17
N TYR A 22 1.34 2.45 6.01
CA TYR A 22 1.82 2.94 7.32
C TYR A 22 2.93 3.98 7.18
N ASP A 23 3.78 3.88 6.17
CA ASP A 23 4.75 4.92 5.84
C ASP A 23 4.06 6.22 5.43
N LEU A 24 3.02 6.16 4.60
CA LEU A 24 2.23 7.34 4.25
C LEU A 24 1.55 7.97 5.48
N ILE A 25 0.96 7.15 6.36
CA ILE A 25 0.36 7.62 7.62
C ILE A 25 1.44 8.28 8.48
N LYS A 26 2.61 7.66 8.63
CA LYS A 26 3.72 8.22 9.39
C LYS A 26 4.22 9.53 8.77
N MET A 27 4.37 9.61 7.45
CA MET A 27 4.76 10.81 6.72
C MET A 27 3.79 11.97 6.92
N THR A 28 2.50 11.68 7.00
CA THR A 28 1.44 12.71 7.15
C THR A 28 1.16 13.08 8.60
N THR A 29 1.61 12.27 9.57
CA THR A 29 1.39 12.49 11.01
C THR A 29 2.67 12.85 11.78
N GLN A 30 3.85 12.73 11.15
CA GLN A 30 5.12 13.12 11.75
C GLN A 30 5.16 14.62 12.08
N LYS A 31 5.77 14.94 13.22
CA LYS A 31 5.89 16.31 13.72
C LYS A 31 7.12 16.97 13.11
N ASP A 32 6.92 17.69 12.01
CA ASP A 32 8.01 18.31 11.25
C ASP A 32 8.21 19.79 11.56
N ALA A 33 7.21 20.42 12.19
CA ALA A 33 7.24 21.85 12.52
C ALA A 33 8.13 22.12 13.75
N GLY A 34 9.38 22.51 13.49
CA GLY A 34 10.23 23.24 14.44
C GLY A 34 10.96 22.42 15.52
N GLN A 35 10.83 21.09 15.55
CA GLN A 35 11.64 20.25 16.42
C GLN A 35 12.77 19.56 15.66
N ARG A 36 13.90 19.35 16.35
CA ARG A 36 15.13 18.72 15.84
C ARG A 36 14.74 17.46 15.06
N ARG A 37 15.02 17.42 13.75
CA ARG A 37 14.72 16.28 12.86
C ARG A 37 15.03 14.98 13.61
N VAL A 38 14.00 14.26 14.02
CA VAL A 38 14.19 12.94 14.61
C VAL A 38 14.68 12.06 13.48
N LYS A 39 15.76 11.32 13.70
CA LYS A 39 16.45 10.51 12.67
C LYS A 39 15.56 9.43 12.02
N SER A 40 14.33 9.27 12.50
CA SER A 40 13.33 8.29 12.08
C SER A 40 12.18 8.87 11.23
N ASN A 41 12.17 10.18 10.95
CA ASN A 41 11.17 10.80 10.07
C ASN A 41 11.44 10.43 8.61
N ILE A 42 10.37 10.21 7.85
CA ILE A 42 10.44 9.86 6.43
C ILE A 42 10.50 11.17 5.64
N SER A 43 11.38 11.25 4.64
CA SER A 43 11.53 12.47 3.83
C SER A 43 10.30 12.69 2.97
N TRP A 44 9.83 13.94 2.87
CA TRP A 44 8.77 14.31 1.92
C TRP A 44 9.15 14.05 0.46
N ASP A 45 10.45 13.97 0.15
CA ASP A 45 10.95 13.60 -1.20
C ASP A 45 10.58 12.16 -1.58
N GLU A 46 10.25 11.30 -0.62
CA GLU A 46 9.84 9.90 -0.86
C GLU A 46 8.34 9.76 -1.11
N LEU A 47 7.56 10.84 -0.96
CA LEU A 47 6.08 10.79 -1.02
C LEU A 47 5.57 10.22 -2.34
N ASP A 48 6.14 10.66 -3.46
CA ASP A 48 5.74 10.21 -4.79
C ASP A 48 5.99 8.71 -4.97
N MET A 49 7.11 8.21 -4.43
CA MET A 49 7.45 6.78 -4.47
C MET A 49 6.49 5.98 -3.60
N VAL A 50 6.22 6.43 -2.37
CA VAL A 50 5.30 5.76 -1.44
C VAL A 50 3.89 5.67 -2.05
N ILE A 51 3.37 6.77 -2.59
CA ILE A 51 2.05 6.78 -3.25
C ILE A 51 2.02 5.82 -4.44
N MET A 52 3.04 5.84 -5.29
CA MET A 52 3.09 4.96 -6.46
C MET A 52 3.19 3.49 -6.06
N SER A 53 3.98 3.15 -5.03
CA SER A 53 4.06 1.80 -4.48
C SER A 53 2.71 1.32 -3.96
N ILE A 54 1.96 2.16 -3.24
CA ILE A 54 0.59 1.82 -2.80
C ILE A 54 -0.31 1.52 -4.00
N VAL A 55 -0.28 2.36 -5.04
CA VAL A 55 -1.10 2.17 -6.25
C VAL A 55 -0.75 0.86 -6.95
N ILE A 56 0.54 0.54 -7.08
CA ILE A 56 1.02 -0.69 -7.73
C ILE A 56 0.59 -1.92 -6.93
N GLU A 57 0.83 -1.94 -5.61
CA GLU A 57 0.50 -3.08 -4.77
C GLU A 57 -1.02 -3.28 -4.62
N ALA A 58 -1.79 -2.20 -4.54
CA ALA A 58 -3.25 -2.27 -4.56
C ALA A 58 -3.78 -2.83 -5.90
N THR A 59 -3.17 -2.43 -7.02
CA THR A 59 -3.51 -2.99 -8.34
C THR A 59 -3.18 -4.47 -8.40
N ALA A 60 -2.01 -4.88 -7.88
CA ALA A 60 -1.62 -6.29 -7.81
C ALA A 60 -2.57 -7.12 -6.92
N LEU A 61 -3.06 -6.56 -5.80
CA LEU A 61 -4.04 -7.19 -4.92
C LEU A 61 -5.40 -7.40 -5.61
N VAL A 62 -5.86 -6.42 -6.40
CA VAL A 62 -7.10 -6.58 -7.17
C VAL A 62 -6.91 -7.64 -8.27
N LEU A 63 -5.81 -7.56 -9.00
CA LEU A 63 -5.54 -8.47 -10.11
C LEU A 63 -5.14 -9.89 -9.66
N SER A 64 -4.77 -10.12 -8.41
CA SER A 64 -4.54 -11.47 -7.90
C SER A 64 -5.84 -12.22 -7.61
N GLY A 65 -6.94 -11.49 -7.36
CA GLY A 65 -8.22 -12.05 -6.96
C GLY A 65 -8.32 -12.38 -5.46
N ASP A 66 -7.28 -12.12 -4.67
CA ASP A 66 -7.29 -12.42 -3.23
C ASP A 66 -8.31 -11.56 -2.48
N LEU A 67 -8.56 -10.34 -2.97
CA LEU A 67 -9.58 -9.44 -2.40
C LEU A 67 -11.01 -10.00 -2.53
N ASP A 68 -11.28 -10.82 -3.56
CA ASP A 68 -12.59 -11.45 -3.74
C ASP A 68 -12.82 -12.63 -2.78
N GLY A 69 -11.74 -13.23 -2.26
CA GLY A 69 -11.80 -14.24 -1.20
C GLY A 69 -12.34 -13.67 0.11
N VAL A 70 -11.82 -12.49 0.50
CA VAL A 70 -12.24 -11.79 1.73
C VAL A 70 -13.72 -11.41 1.69
N LYS A 71 -14.24 -10.97 0.54
CA LYS A 71 -15.66 -10.62 0.39
C LYS A 71 -16.62 -11.79 0.60
N LYS A 72 -16.19 -13.02 0.26
CA LYS A 72 -17.01 -14.23 0.42
C LYS A 72 -17.09 -14.68 1.88
N GLU A 73 -15.98 -14.60 2.60
CA GLU A 73 -15.95 -14.92 4.03
C GLU A 73 -16.85 -13.98 4.84
N GLU A 74 -16.85 -12.66 4.55
CA GLU A 74 -17.77 -11.71 5.20
C GLU A 74 -19.25 -11.92 4.88
N SER A 75 -19.59 -12.53 3.74
CA SER A 75 -20.98 -12.85 3.38
C SER A 75 -21.49 -14.15 3.97
N ASP A 76 -20.60 -15.12 4.23
CA ASP A 76 -20.95 -16.42 4.81
C ASP A 76 -21.06 -16.35 6.36
N GLU A 77 -20.47 -15.33 6.99
CA GLU A 77 -20.55 -15.07 8.43
C GLU A 77 -21.74 -14.18 8.88
N ARG A 78 -22.57 -13.68 7.96
CA ARG A 78 -23.74 -12.80 8.23
C ARG A 78 -25.08 -13.49 7.97
#